data_AF-A0A1F3KA62-F1
#
_entry.id   AF-A0A1F3KA62-F1
#
_cell.length_a   1.000
_cell.length_b   1.000
_cell.length_c   1.000
_cell.angle_alpha   90.00
_cell.angle_beta   90.00
_cell.angle_gamma   90.00
#
_symmetry.space_group_name_H-M   'P 1'
#
loop_
_entity.id
_entity.type
_entity.pdbx_description
1 polymer ?
#
loop_
_entity_poly.entity_id
_entity_poly.type
_entity_poly.pdbx_seq_one_letter_code
_entity_poly.pdbx_strand_id
1 'polypeptide(L)'
;MASKKYTDAKSAYSEASNIKSEESYPKTKISEIDKTLADIAKADADAKAKETAETKVKEFEDKYNNAIRVADEFFTAYNYDEAEKKYNEALSLKPNEQYPKNKIIEIKNQIAALQKKQEESDAKNKQYEDAVTKGDSYFNAGQYVSANASYTHAISLKSTASYPKQQIAKIKEIQKQQEATDIAQADAEKAQKLKEAQESVQKLKELEEVDLSNEEVKKKYLSELAQKYPEGITTENHTGQGKTIKRIIVNRNGIANEFREVKHSWGGIYYFKNGQSIVQSSFYLETKE
;
A
#
# COMPACT_ATOMS: atom_id res chain seq x y z
N MET A 1 -76.68 -28.01 -35.53
CA MET A 1 -78.10 -28.27 -35.86
C MET A 1 -78.31 -28.92 -37.23
N ALA A 2 -77.51 -28.60 -38.26
CA ALA A 2 -77.66 -29.19 -39.61
C ALA A 2 -77.34 -30.70 -39.65
N SER A 3 -76.22 -31.15 -39.07
CA SER A 3 -75.84 -32.58 -39.02
C SER A 3 -76.92 -33.47 -38.38
N LYS A 4 -77.52 -33.02 -37.26
CA LYS A 4 -78.65 -33.70 -36.61
C LYS A 4 -79.88 -33.87 -37.52
N LYS A 5 -80.19 -32.87 -38.35
CA LYS A 5 -81.31 -32.97 -39.31
C LYS A 5 -81.02 -33.97 -40.42
N TYR A 6 -79.76 -34.09 -40.86
CA TYR A 6 -79.34 -35.08 -41.85
C TYR A 6 -79.30 -36.51 -41.27
N THR A 7 -78.91 -36.69 -39.99
CA THR A 7 -79.02 -38.00 -39.33
C THR A 7 -80.47 -38.43 -39.16
N ASP A 8 -81.36 -37.52 -38.76
CA ASP A 8 -82.79 -37.80 -38.63
C ASP A 8 -83.42 -38.15 -40.00
N ALA A 9 -83.06 -37.41 -41.06
CA ALA A 9 -83.47 -37.71 -42.43
C ALA A 9 -82.93 -39.06 -42.94
N LYS A 10 -81.68 -39.41 -42.61
CA LYS A 10 -81.09 -40.72 -42.96
C LYS A 10 -81.88 -41.86 -42.32
N SER A 11 -82.27 -41.73 -41.05
CA SER A 11 -83.09 -42.73 -40.35
C SER A 11 -84.44 -42.94 -41.05
N ALA A 12 -85.15 -41.86 -41.39
CA ALA A 12 -86.45 -41.94 -42.08
C ALA A 12 -86.34 -42.58 -43.48
N TYR A 13 -85.30 -42.25 -44.26
CA TYR A 13 -85.07 -42.89 -45.57
C TYR A 13 -84.62 -44.35 -45.44
N SER A 14 -83.90 -44.71 -44.38
CA SER A 14 -83.51 -46.10 -44.11
C SER A 14 -84.72 -46.96 -43.77
N GLU A 15 -85.65 -46.44 -42.95
CA GLU A 15 -86.93 -47.09 -42.67
C GLU A 15 -87.76 -47.29 -43.95
N ALA A 16 -87.87 -46.26 -44.79
CA ALA A 16 -88.56 -46.35 -46.08
C ALA A 16 -87.92 -47.39 -47.03
N SER A 17 -86.59 -47.45 -47.08
CA SER A 17 -85.84 -48.44 -47.87
C SER A 17 -86.04 -49.88 -47.37
N ASN A 18 -86.29 -50.08 -46.08
CA ASN A 18 -86.55 -51.40 -45.48
C ASN A 18 -87.97 -51.90 -45.78
N ILE A 19 -88.94 -50.98 -45.86
CA ILE A 19 -90.34 -51.30 -46.17
C ILE A 19 -90.52 -51.61 -47.67
N LYS A 20 -89.78 -50.92 -48.55
CA LYS A 20 -89.79 -51.16 -50.00
C LYS A 20 -88.36 -51.26 -50.55
N SER A 21 -87.78 -52.46 -50.45
CA SER A 21 -86.38 -52.74 -50.83
C SER A 21 -86.07 -52.53 -52.32
N GLU A 22 -87.06 -52.67 -53.20
CA GLU A 22 -86.88 -52.54 -54.67
C GLU A 22 -86.83 -51.08 -55.14
N GLU A 23 -87.21 -50.11 -54.30
CA GLU A 23 -87.22 -48.70 -54.65
C GLU A 23 -85.81 -48.10 -54.65
N SER A 24 -85.45 -47.42 -55.75
CA SER A 24 -84.14 -46.78 -55.89
C SER A 24 -84.05 -45.44 -55.16
N TYR A 25 -85.18 -44.72 -55.00
CA TYR A 25 -85.21 -43.37 -54.46
C TYR A 25 -84.70 -43.25 -53.00
N PRO A 26 -85.16 -44.08 -52.03
CA PRO A 26 -84.64 -44.05 -50.66
C PRO A 26 -83.14 -44.35 -50.61
N LYS A 27 -82.66 -45.31 -51.43
CA LYS A 27 -81.24 -45.68 -51.52
C LYS A 27 -80.38 -44.52 -52.03
N THR A 28 -80.82 -43.82 -53.09
CA THR A 28 -80.13 -42.64 -53.61
C THR A 28 -80.08 -41.52 -52.58
N LYS A 29 -81.18 -41.27 -51.86
CA LYS A 29 -81.21 -40.23 -50.81
C LYS A 29 -80.31 -40.55 -49.62
N ILE A 30 -80.22 -41.81 -49.20
CA ILE A 30 -79.26 -42.24 -48.18
C ILE A 30 -77.82 -41.97 -48.65
N SER A 31 -77.48 -42.30 -49.90
CA SER A 31 -76.13 -42.04 -50.44
C SER A 31 -75.79 -40.55 -50.53
N GLU A 32 -76.75 -39.69 -50.92
CA GLU A 32 -76.57 -38.23 -50.94
C GLU A 32 -76.40 -37.65 -49.52
N ILE A 33 -77.18 -38.16 -48.56
CA ILE A 33 -77.06 -37.77 -47.14
C ILE A 33 -75.72 -38.22 -46.56
N ASP A 34 -75.25 -39.43 -46.89
CA ASP A 34 -73.95 -39.93 -46.45
C ASP A 34 -72.79 -39.11 -46.97
N LYS A 35 -72.85 -38.70 -48.25
CA LYS A 35 -71.87 -37.77 -48.82
C LYS A 35 -71.90 -36.42 -48.09
N THR A 36 -73.08 -35.88 -47.83
CA THR A 36 -73.25 -34.58 -47.13
C THR A 36 -72.75 -34.65 -45.68
N LEU A 37 -73.01 -35.75 -44.96
CA LEU A 37 -72.50 -35.97 -43.60
C LEU A 37 -70.98 -36.11 -43.59
N ALA A 38 -70.39 -36.77 -44.59
CA ALA A 38 -68.94 -36.85 -44.74
C ALA A 38 -68.31 -35.47 -45.03
N ASP A 39 -68.92 -34.65 -45.88
CA ASP A 39 -68.45 -33.29 -46.17
C ASP A 39 -68.56 -32.37 -44.93
N ILE A 40 -69.65 -32.48 -44.16
CA ILE A 40 -69.81 -31.75 -42.87
C ILE A 40 -68.76 -32.21 -41.86
N ALA A 41 -68.55 -33.52 -41.71
CA ALA A 41 -67.55 -34.05 -40.79
C ALA A 41 -66.13 -33.61 -41.15
N LYS A 42 -65.82 -33.54 -42.45
CA LYS A 42 -64.54 -33.00 -42.94
C LYS A 42 -64.41 -31.50 -42.66
N ALA A 43 -65.45 -30.70 -42.92
CA ALA A 43 -65.45 -29.26 -42.64
C ALA A 43 -65.31 -28.96 -41.14
N ASP A 44 -65.99 -29.72 -40.27
CA ASP A 44 -65.86 -29.59 -38.81
C ASP A 44 -64.45 -29.98 -38.33
N ALA A 45 -63.86 -31.04 -38.91
CA ALA A 45 -62.49 -31.44 -38.59
C ALA A 45 -61.45 -30.38 -39.04
N ASP A 46 -61.61 -29.83 -40.23
CA ASP A 46 -60.74 -28.77 -40.77
C ASP A 46 -60.87 -27.48 -39.95
N ALA A 47 -62.10 -27.09 -39.56
CA ALA A 47 -62.34 -25.94 -38.70
C ALA A 47 -61.69 -26.11 -37.32
N LYS A 48 -61.85 -27.29 -36.70
CA LYS A 48 -61.22 -27.61 -35.40
C LYS A 48 -59.70 -27.66 -35.48
N ALA A 49 -59.14 -28.18 -36.57
CA ALA A 49 -57.70 -28.20 -36.81
C ALA A 49 -57.15 -26.78 -36.96
N LYS A 50 -57.85 -25.90 -37.68
CA LYS A 50 -57.49 -24.49 -37.84
C LYS A 50 -57.53 -23.73 -36.51
N GLU A 51 -58.61 -23.87 -35.73
CA GLU A 51 -58.74 -23.25 -34.40
C GLU A 51 -57.63 -23.71 -33.44
N THR A 52 -57.31 -25.02 -33.46
CA THR A 52 -56.22 -25.57 -32.65
C THR A 52 -54.86 -25.02 -33.07
N ALA A 53 -54.62 -24.85 -34.38
CA ALA A 53 -53.38 -24.29 -34.90
C ALA A 53 -53.24 -22.80 -34.52
N GLU A 54 -54.29 -22.00 -34.67
CA GLU A 54 -54.31 -20.58 -34.29
C GLU A 54 -54.08 -20.39 -32.78
N THR A 55 -54.70 -21.23 -31.94
CA THR A 55 -54.52 -21.20 -30.49
C THR A 55 -53.08 -21.51 -30.09
N LYS A 56 -52.47 -22.53 -30.70
CA LYS A 56 -51.06 -22.88 -30.44
C LYS A 56 -50.11 -21.76 -30.87
N VAL A 57 -50.34 -21.13 -32.02
CA VAL A 57 -49.52 -19.99 -32.47
C VAL A 57 -49.61 -18.85 -31.45
N LYS A 58 -50.82 -18.52 -30.98
CA LYS A 58 -51.01 -17.47 -29.97
C LYS A 58 -50.31 -17.78 -28.64
N GLU A 59 -50.43 -19.01 -28.13
CA GLU A 59 -49.74 -19.43 -26.91
C GLU A 59 -48.21 -19.36 -27.05
N PHE A 60 -47.67 -19.70 -28.23
CA PHE A 60 -46.24 -19.56 -28.52
C PHE A 60 -45.79 -18.10 -28.53
N GLU A 61 -46.57 -17.20 -29.14
CA GLU A 61 -46.31 -15.75 -29.14
C GLU A 61 -46.38 -15.16 -27.73
N ASP A 62 -47.40 -15.52 -26.94
CA ASP A 62 -47.56 -15.02 -25.57
C ASP A 62 -46.40 -15.46 -24.67
N LYS A 63 -45.94 -16.71 -24.80
CA LYS A 63 -44.76 -17.21 -24.07
C LYS A 63 -43.49 -16.46 -24.46
N TYR A 64 -43.29 -16.21 -25.76
CA TYR A 64 -42.13 -15.45 -26.25
C TYR A 64 -42.14 -14.02 -25.71
N ASN A 65 -43.26 -13.31 -25.86
CA ASN A 65 -43.41 -11.93 -25.39
C ASN A 65 -43.21 -11.83 -23.87
N ASN A 66 -43.73 -12.79 -23.11
CA ASN A 66 -43.53 -12.85 -21.67
C ASN A 66 -42.05 -13.10 -21.30
N ALA A 67 -41.36 -14.02 -21.99
CA ALA A 67 -39.95 -14.28 -21.76
C ALA A 67 -39.09 -13.03 -22.04
N ILE A 68 -39.38 -12.30 -23.13
CA ILE A 68 -38.73 -11.03 -23.47
C ILE A 68 -38.96 -9.98 -22.38
N ARG A 69 -40.22 -9.75 -21.96
CA ARG A 69 -40.55 -8.77 -20.92
C ARG A 69 -39.80 -9.04 -19.62
N VAL A 70 -39.81 -10.29 -19.15
CA VAL A 70 -39.14 -10.68 -17.90
C VAL A 70 -37.61 -10.59 -18.05
N ALA A 71 -37.06 -10.92 -19.22
CA ALA A 71 -35.63 -10.76 -19.48
C ALA A 71 -35.20 -9.29 -19.41
N ASP A 72 -35.97 -8.39 -20.01
CA ASP A 72 -35.72 -6.94 -19.98
C ASP A 72 -35.82 -6.37 -18.54
N GLU A 73 -36.78 -6.87 -17.75
CA GLU A 73 -36.90 -6.54 -16.32
C GLU A 73 -35.64 -6.97 -15.54
N PHE A 74 -35.14 -8.19 -15.74
CA PHE A 74 -33.90 -8.63 -15.10
C PHE A 74 -32.68 -7.85 -15.59
N PHE A 75 -32.60 -7.54 -16.89
CA PHE A 75 -31.50 -6.80 -17.47
C PHE A 75 -31.40 -5.38 -16.88
N THR A 76 -32.53 -4.67 -16.78
CA THR A 76 -32.59 -3.33 -16.18
C THR A 76 -32.32 -3.34 -14.67
N ALA A 77 -32.62 -4.45 -14.00
CA ALA A 77 -32.27 -4.69 -12.60
C ALA A 77 -30.81 -5.15 -12.39
N TYR A 78 -29.98 -5.21 -13.45
CA TYR A 78 -28.60 -5.71 -13.43
C TYR A 78 -28.46 -7.19 -13.02
N ASN A 79 -29.56 -7.95 -13.04
CA ASN A 79 -29.59 -9.38 -12.77
C ASN A 79 -29.26 -10.15 -14.06
N TYR A 80 -28.03 -10.00 -14.52
CA TYR A 80 -27.58 -10.45 -15.84
C TYR A 80 -27.73 -11.96 -16.06
N ASP A 81 -27.45 -12.79 -15.05
CA ASP A 81 -27.60 -14.24 -15.16
C ASP A 81 -29.06 -14.66 -15.39
N GLU A 82 -30.01 -14.01 -14.70
CA GLU A 82 -31.44 -14.28 -14.87
C GLU A 82 -31.98 -13.70 -16.18
N ALA A 83 -31.47 -12.54 -16.60
CA ALA A 83 -31.78 -11.98 -17.91
C ALA A 83 -31.32 -12.90 -19.05
N GLU A 84 -30.08 -13.42 -18.99
CA GLU A 84 -29.55 -14.35 -19.99
C GLU A 84 -30.38 -15.63 -20.07
N LYS A 85 -30.79 -16.21 -18.93
CA LYS A 85 -31.70 -17.38 -18.91
C LYS A 85 -33.02 -17.09 -19.63
N LYS A 86 -33.64 -15.93 -19.39
CA LYS A 86 -34.93 -15.55 -20.00
C LYS A 86 -34.81 -15.20 -21.49
N TYR A 87 -33.72 -14.58 -21.93
CA TYR A 87 -33.47 -14.41 -23.36
C TYR A 87 -33.20 -15.74 -24.08
N ASN A 88 -32.51 -16.69 -23.43
CA ASN A 88 -32.33 -18.04 -23.98
C ASN A 88 -33.67 -18.80 -24.04
N GLU A 89 -34.56 -18.63 -23.07
CA GLU A 89 -35.94 -19.14 -23.13
C GLU A 89 -36.69 -18.57 -24.35
N ALA A 90 -36.60 -17.25 -24.59
CA ALA A 90 -37.18 -16.63 -25.78
C ALA A 90 -36.59 -17.19 -27.09
N LEU A 91 -35.27 -17.45 -27.13
CA LEU A 91 -34.60 -18.07 -28.29
C LEU A 91 -34.97 -19.54 -28.49
N SER A 92 -35.30 -20.28 -27.44
CA SER A 92 -35.81 -21.65 -27.58
C SER A 92 -37.18 -21.69 -28.27
N LEU A 93 -37.97 -20.61 -28.14
CA LEU A 93 -39.26 -20.43 -28.80
C LEU A 93 -39.09 -19.88 -30.22
N LYS A 94 -38.19 -18.90 -30.41
CA LYS A 94 -37.90 -18.28 -31.71
C LYS A 94 -36.39 -18.14 -31.95
N PRO A 95 -35.73 -19.18 -32.50
CA PRO A 95 -34.27 -19.22 -32.62
C PRO A 95 -33.65 -18.17 -33.55
N ASN A 96 -34.44 -17.57 -34.43
CA ASN A 96 -33.96 -16.62 -35.44
C ASN A 96 -34.08 -15.15 -35.02
N GLU A 97 -34.71 -14.87 -33.89
CA GLU A 97 -34.92 -13.51 -33.39
C GLU A 97 -33.59 -12.84 -33.03
N GLN A 98 -33.41 -11.60 -33.49
CA GLN A 98 -32.17 -10.86 -33.30
C GLN A 98 -32.12 -10.15 -31.95
N TYR A 99 -33.27 -9.69 -31.46
CA TYR A 99 -33.34 -8.94 -30.20
C TYR A 99 -32.74 -9.71 -29.00
N PRO A 100 -33.21 -10.93 -28.67
CA PRO A 100 -32.62 -11.70 -27.57
C PRO A 100 -31.15 -12.10 -27.84
N LYS A 101 -30.74 -12.35 -29.09
CA LYS A 101 -29.32 -12.59 -29.42
C LYS A 101 -28.44 -11.41 -29.07
N ASN A 102 -28.85 -10.21 -29.50
CA ASN A 102 -28.10 -8.98 -29.24
C ASN A 102 -28.04 -8.68 -27.74
N LYS A 103 -29.13 -8.93 -27.01
CA LYS A 103 -29.17 -8.74 -25.56
C LYS A 103 -28.27 -9.70 -24.80
N ILE A 104 -28.18 -10.95 -25.21
CA ILE A 104 -27.22 -11.91 -24.63
C ILE A 104 -25.76 -11.46 -24.88
N ILE A 105 -25.45 -10.95 -26.08
CA ILE A 105 -24.12 -10.39 -26.38
C ILE A 105 -23.82 -9.19 -25.46
N GLU A 106 -24.79 -8.28 -25.29
CA GLU A 106 -24.67 -7.13 -24.41
C GLU A 106 -24.41 -7.55 -22.96
N ILE A 107 -25.17 -8.52 -22.44
CA ILE A 107 -24.98 -9.11 -21.11
C ILE A 107 -23.55 -9.65 -20.94
N LYS A 108 -23.07 -10.45 -21.89
CA LYS A 108 -21.72 -11.04 -21.84
C LYS A 108 -20.64 -9.96 -21.77
N ASN A 109 -20.80 -8.88 -22.52
CA ASN A 109 -19.89 -7.74 -22.47
C ASN A 109 -19.92 -7.02 -21.11
N GLN A 110 -21.10 -6.84 -20.51
CA GLN A 110 -21.23 -6.23 -19.19
C GLN A 110 -20.60 -7.09 -18.09
N ILE A 111 -20.84 -8.40 -18.09
CA ILE A 111 -20.22 -9.35 -17.15
C ILE A 111 -18.70 -9.32 -17.28
N ALA A 112 -18.17 -9.38 -18.51
CA ALA A 112 -16.73 -9.31 -18.74
C ALA A 112 -16.11 -7.98 -18.26
N ALA A 113 -16.79 -6.85 -18.48
CA ALA A 113 -16.35 -5.55 -17.99
C ALA A 113 -16.33 -5.47 -16.45
N LEU A 114 -17.35 -6.03 -15.79
CA LEU A 114 -17.42 -6.11 -14.33
C LEU A 114 -16.32 -6.99 -13.76
N GLN A 115 -16.08 -8.17 -14.36
CA GLN A 115 -14.99 -9.07 -13.97
C GLN A 115 -13.64 -8.38 -14.10
N LYS A 116 -13.37 -7.73 -15.24
CA LYS A 116 -12.12 -6.98 -15.44
C LYS A 116 -11.94 -5.88 -14.39
N LYS A 117 -12.99 -5.11 -14.10
CA LYS A 117 -12.95 -4.05 -13.08
C LYS A 117 -12.68 -4.62 -11.68
N GLN A 118 -13.24 -5.79 -11.38
CA GLN A 118 -13.00 -6.49 -10.13
C GLN A 118 -11.55 -6.96 -10.03
N GLU A 119 -11.02 -7.59 -11.08
CA GLU A 119 -9.62 -8.04 -11.16
C GLU A 119 -8.63 -6.86 -11.01
N GLU A 120 -8.89 -5.73 -11.67
CA GLU A 120 -8.09 -4.50 -11.54
C GLU A 120 -8.12 -3.96 -10.10
N SER A 121 -9.29 -3.99 -9.45
CA SER A 121 -9.46 -3.59 -8.05
C SER A 121 -8.68 -4.51 -7.11
N ASP A 122 -8.76 -5.83 -7.31
CA ASP A 122 -8.07 -6.83 -6.48
C ASP A 122 -6.55 -6.77 -6.67
N ALA A 123 -6.07 -6.59 -7.90
CA ALA A 123 -4.66 -6.35 -8.18
C ALA A 123 -4.15 -5.09 -7.47
N LYS A 124 -4.92 -4.00 -7.49
CA LYS A 124 -4.57 -2.74 -6.82
C LYS A 124 -4.55 -2.89 -5.29
N ASN A 125 -5.49 -3.64 -4.73
CA ASN A 125 -5.52 -3.96 -3.30
C ASN A 125 -4.31 -4.79 -2.89
N LYS A 126 -3.94 -5.82 -3.67
CA LYS A 126 -2.74 -6.61 -3.42
C LYS A 126 -1.47 -5.76 -3.48
N GLN A 127 -1.33 -4.90 -4.49
CA GLN A 127 -0.20 -3.97 -4.58
C GLN A 127 -0.14 -3.01 -3.37
N TYR A 128 -1.29 -2.58 -2.87
CA TYR A 128 -1.38 -1.74 -1.68
C TYR A 128 -0.85 -2.49 -0.43
N GLU A 129 -1.30 -3.73 -0.22
CA GLU A 129 -0.85 -4.58 0.90
C GLU A 129 0.65 -4.88 0.82
N ASP A 130 1.16 -5.18 -0.37
CA ASP A 130 2.59 -5.42 -0.61
C ASP A 130 3.41 -4.14 -0.30
N ALA A 131 2.91 -2.96 -0.68
CA ALA A 131 3.56 -1.68 -0.40
C ALA A 131 3.57 -1.33 1.09
N VAL A 132 2.47 -1.61 1.79
CA VAL A 132 2.38 -1.45 3.25
C VAL A 132 3.36 -2.38 3.97
N THR A 133 3.37 -3.66 3.60
CA THR A 133 4.27 -4.67 4.20
C THR A 133 5.74 -4.29 4.01
N LYS A 134 6.13 -3.85 2.80
CA LYS A 134 7.48 -3.32 2.55
C LYS A 134 7.77 -2.07 3.39
N GLY A 135 6.82 -1.15 3.48
CA GLY A 135 6.93 0.04 4.31
C GLY A 135 7.20 -0.30 5.78
N ASP A 136 6.42 -1.23 6.34
CA ASP A 136 6.57 -1.70 7.72
C ASP A 136 7.92 -2.39 7.94
N SER A 137 8.36 -3.22 6.99
CA SER A 137 9.67 -3.88 7.04
C SER A 137 10.80 -2.85 7.06
N TYR A 138 10.76 -1.85 6.17
CA TYR A 138 11.77 -0.79 6.14
C TYR A 138 11.72 0.10 7.39
N PHE A 139 10.51 0.38 7.89
CA PHE A 139 10.33 1.16 9.11
C PHE A 139 10.98 0.47 10.32
N ASN A 140 10.73 -0.82 10.48
CA ASN A 140 11.29 -1.63 11.57
C ASN A 140 12.83 -1.79 11.45
N ALA A 141 13.36 -1.78 10.23
CA ALA A 141 14.80 -1.79 9.97
C ALA A 141 15.47 -0.40 10.14
N GLY A 142 14.73 0.65 10.49
CA GLY A 142 15.25 2.02 10.58
C GLY A 142 15.56 2.66 9.22
N GLN A 143 15.16 2.03 8.11
CA GLN A 143 15.38 2.52 6.75
C GLN A 143 14.27 3.51 6.37
N TYR A 144 14.22 4.64 7.07
CA TYR A 144 13.10 5.59 7.02
C TYR A 144 12.84 6.20 5.64
N VAL A 145 13.88 6.41 4.82
CA VAL A 145 13.72 6.90 3.43
C VAL A 145 12.98 5.87 2.58
N SER A 146 13.38 4.60 2.66
CA SER A 146 12.75 3.48 1.94
C SER A 146 11.32 3.21 2.45
N ALA A 147 11.11 3.33 3.76
CA ALA A 147 9.80 3.21 4.37
C ALA A 147 8.84 4.30 3.86
N ASN A 148 9.28 5.56 3.85
CA ASN A 148 8.50 6.69 3.35
C ASN A 148 8.12 6.52 1.86
N ALA A 149 9.05 6.05 1.03
CA ALA A 149 8.77 5.75 -0.38
C ALA A 149 7.69 4.66 -0.53
N SER A 150 7.78 3.58 0.26
CA SER A 150 6.82 2.46 0.22
C SER A 150 5.43 2.88 0.70
N TYR A 151 5.33 3.64 1.80
CA TYR A 151 4.05 4.19 2.26
C TYR A 151 3.46 5.21 1.30
N THR A 152 4.29 6.03 0.65
CA THR A 152 3.83 6.98 -0.38
C THR A 152 3.26 6.23 -1.58
N HIS A 153 3.89 5.13 -1.99
CA HIS A 153 3.35 4.25 -3.01
C HIS A 153 2.00 3.66 -2.59
N ALA A 154 1.87 3.17 -1.35
CA ALA A 154 0.60 2.69 -0.81
C ALA A 154 -0.50 3.77 -0.86
N ILE A 155 -0.20 5.03 -0.55
CA ILE A 155 -1.15 6.16 -0.65
C ILE A 155 -1.56 6.41 -2.11
N SER A 156 -0.65 6.28 -3.07
CA SER A 156 -0.97 6.41 -4.50
C SER A 156 -1.97 5.35 -4.99
N LEU A 157 -1.92 4.16 -4.40
CA LEU A 157 -2.82 3.05 -4.69
C LEU A 157 -4.18 3.22 -3.98
N LYS A 158 -4.16 3.67 -2.72
CA LYS A 158 -5.35 3.85 -1.88
C LYS A 158 -5.25 5.14 -1.04
N SER A 159 -5.63 6.26 -1.65
CA SER A 159 -5.46 7.60 -1.07
C SER A 159 -6.30 7.87 0.19
N THR A 160 -7.37 7.10 0.40
CA THR A 160 -8.22 7.16 1.59
C THR A 160 -7.67 6.40 2.79
N ALA A 161 -6.64 5.57 2.61
CA ALA A 161 -6.03 4.81 3.70
C ALA A 161 -5.33 5.75 4.72
N SER A 162 -5.68 5.60 6.00
CA SER A 162 -5.10 6.39 7.09
C SER A 162 -3.74 5.86 7.55
N TYR A 163 -3.58 4.53 7.59
CA TYR A 163 -2.39 3.89 8.16
C TYR A 163 -1.06 4.36 7.54
N PRO A 164 -0.85 4.33 6.21
CA PRO A 164 0.41 4.80 5.62
C PRO A 164 0.69 6.29 5.91
N LYS A 165 -0.35 7.13 5.98
CA LYS A 165 -0.21 8.55 6.31
C LYS A 165 0.29 8.74 7.74
N GLN A 166 -0.24 7.95 8.67
CA GLN A 166 0.20 7.95 10.07
C GLN A 166 1.66 7.49 10.19
N GLN A 167 2.06 6.46 9.46
CA GLN A 167 3.44 5.99 9.48
C GLN A 167 4.43 7.03 8.92
N ILE A 168 4.07 7.71 7.82
CA ILE A 168 4.88 8.82 7.31
C ILE A 168 5.01 9.96 8.33
N ALA A 169 3.94 10.30 9.06
CA ALA A 169 4.00 11.30 10.12
C ALA A 169 4.92 10.84 11.27
N LYS A 170 4.87 9.57 11.66
CA LYS A 170 5.77 8.98 12.66
C LYS A 170 7.23 9.02 12.22
N ILE A 171 7.51 8.69 10.95
CA ILE A 171 8.85 8.81 10.36
C ILE A 171 9.38 10.24 10.49
N LYS A 172 8.57 11.24 10.14
CA LYS A 172 8.97 12.66 10.23
C LYS A 172 9.32 13.06 11.67
N GLU A 173 8.55 12.60 12.65
CA GLU A 173 8.82 12.88 14.05
C GLU A 173 10.14 12.23 14.51
N ILE A 174 10.38 10.97 14.14
CA ILE A 174 11.63 10.28 14.46
C ILE A 174 12.84 11.01 13.84
N GLN A 175 12.73 11.41 12.57
CA GLN A 175 13.81 12.14 11.89
C GLN A 175 14.11 13.48 12.57
N LYS A 176 13.08 14.22 12.96
CA LYS A 176 13.22 15.48 13.70
C LYS A 176 13.90 15.28 15.06
N GLN A 177 13.56 14.22 15.78
CA GLN A 177 14.18 13.88 17.06
C GLN A 177 15.65 13.48 16.89
N GLN A 178 15.97 12.71 15.84
CA GLN A 178 17.35 12.33 15.53
C GLN A 178 18.20 13.56 15.20
N GLU A 179 17.71 14.45 14.34
CA GLU A 179 18.41 15.70 13.98
C GLU A 179 18.65 16.58 15.22
N ALA A 180 17.66 16.73 16.10
CA ALA A 180 17.83 17.46 17.35
C ALA A 180 18.89 16.82 18.29
N THR A 181 18.94 15.49 18.32
CA THR A 181 19.92 14.74 19.13
C THR A 181 21.33 14.93 18.58
N ASP A 182 21.51 14.83 17.27
CA ASP A 182 22.81 15.00 16.61
C ASP A 182 23.34 16.43 16.81
N ILE A 183 22.47 17.44 16.73
CA ILE A 183 22.81 18.84 17.03
C ILE A 183 23.23 18.99 18.50
N ALA A 184 22.46 18.45 19.44
CA ALA A 184 22.77 18.55 20.87
C ALA A 184 24.11 17.87 21.22
N GLN A 185 24.42 16.73 20.58
CA GLN A 185 25.71 16.06 20.74
C GLN A 185 26.88 16.89 20.20
N ALA A 186 26.72 17.48 19.00
CA ALA A 186 27.74 18.35 18.42
C ALA A 186 28.00 19.60 19.29
N ASP A 187 26.94 20.21 19.83
CA ASP A 187 27.04 21.35 20.73
C ASP A 187 27.72 20.98 22.05
N ALA A 188 27.39 19.81 22.62
CA ALA A 188 28.03 19.31 23.83
C ALA A 188 29.52 19.03 23.62
N GLU A 189 29.91 18.41 22.50
CA GLU A 189 31.32 18.15 22.16
C GLU A 189 32.09 19.46 21.98
N LYS A 190 31.50 20.45 21.31
CA LYS A 190 32.10 21.77 21.14
C LYS A 190 32.26 22.51 22.47
N ALA A 191 31.26 22.45 23.35
CA ALA A 191 31.31 23.05 24.68
C ALA A 191 32.40 22.40 25.54
N GLN A 192 32.55 21.08 25.47
CA GLN A 192 33.62 20.36 26.17
C GLN A 192 35.00 20.79 25.66
N LYS A 193 35.24 20.81 24.35
CA LYS A 193 36.51 21.27 23.77
C LYS A 193 36.83 22.71 24.14
N LEU A 194 35.81 23.58 24.20
CA LEU A 194 36.00 24.95 24.63
C LEU A 194 36.41 25.04 26.10
N LYS A 195 35.78 24.25 26.98
CA LYS A 195 36.13 24.19 28.40
C LYS A 195 37.57 23.68 28.60
N GLU A 196 37.94 22.60 27.92
CA GLU A 196 39.31 22.04 27.97
C GLU A 196 40.35 23.06 27.45
N ALA A 197 40.02 23.80 26.39
CA ALA A 197 40.87 24.86 25.87
C ALA A 197 40.99 26.04 26.86
N GLN A 198 39.88 26.44 27.51
CA GLN A 198 39.88 27.49 28.52
C GLN A 198 40.70 27.07 29.76
N GLU A 199 40.55 25.85 30.24
CA GLU A 199 41.35 25.30 31.34
C GLU A 199 42.85 25.24 30.99
N SER A 200 43.18 24.85 29.75
CA SER A 200 44.57 24.83 29.27
C SER A 200 45.18 26.24 29.21
N VAL A 201 44.42 27.23 28.74
CA VAL A 201 44.84 28.64 28.73
C VAL A 201 45.00 29.19 30.15
N GLN A 202 44.08 28.86 31.05
CA GLN A 202 44.14 29.28 32.46
C GLN A 202 45.38 28.71 33.15
N LYS A 203 45.68 27.42 32.96
CA LYS A 203 46.86 26.77 33.53
C LYS A 203 48.17 27.37 33.01
N LEU A 204 48.22 27.75 31.72
CA LEU A 204 49.36 28.48 31.15
C LEU A 204 49.53 29.85 31.80
N LYS A 205 48.44 30.60 31.98
CA LYS A 205 48.47 31.92 32.62
C LYS A 205 48.98 31.84 34.06
N GLU A 206 48.52 30.86 34.84
CA GLU A 206 48.99 30.62 36.21
C GLU A 206 50.51 30.32 36.26
N LEU A 207 51.06 29.59 35.28
CA LEU A 207 52.50 29.33 35.20
C LEU A 207 53.33 30.58 34.83
N GLU A 208 52.71 31.58 34.23
CA GLU A 208 53.38 32.83 33.83
C GLU A 208 53.26 33.93 34.89
N GLU A 209 52.19 33.94 35.69
CA GLU A 209 51.98 34.93 36.76
C GLU A 209 52.87 34.72 37.99
N VAL A 210 53.52 33.56 38.15
CA VAL A 210 54.47 33.34 39.24
C VAL A 210 55.73 34.17 39.01
N ASP A 211 55.90 35.22 39.81
CA ASP A 211 57.10 36.05 39.82
C ASP A 211 58.28 35.32 40.47
N LEU A 212 59.01 34.57 39.66
CA LEU A 212 60.21 33.84 40.08
C LEU A 212 61.45 34.75 40.18
N SER A 213 61.33 36.06 39.92
CA SER A 213 62.42 37.03 40.18
C SER A 213 62.47 37.45 41.65
N ASN A 214 61.33 37.36 42.35
CA ASN A 214 61.26 37.55 43.79
C ASN A 214 61.67 36.26 44.53
N GLU A 215 62.74 36.34 45.32
CA GLU A 215 63.30 35.18 46.02
C GLU A 215 62.38 34.56 47.07
N GLU A 216 61.49 35.33 47.72
CA GLU A 216 60.52 34.79 48.68
C GLU A 216 59.41 34.01 47.95
N VAL A 217 58.86 34.59 46.88
CA VAL A 217 57.84 33.95 46.04
C VAL A 217 58.38 32.67 45.42
N LYS A 218 59.60 32.72 44.87
CA LYS A 218 60.30 31.58 44.29
C LYS A 218 60.54 30.46 45.30
N LYS A 219 61.05 30.75 46.50
CA LYS A 219 61.26 29.73 47.55
C LYS A 219 59.96 29.07 47.97
N LYS A 220 58.91 29.87 48.19
CA LYS A 220 57.58 29.37 48.54
C LYS A 220 57.04 28.46 47.44
N TYR A 221 57.09 28.93 46.19
CA TYR A 221 56.66 28.17 45.02
C TYR A 221 57.38 26.83 44.89
N LEU A 222 58.71 26.80 44.96
CA LEU A 222 59.49 25.56 44.88
C LEU A 222 59.22 24.62 46.06
N SER A 223 59.00 25.16 47.27
CA SER A 223 58.58 24.36 48.43
C SER A 223 57.20 23.72 48.22
N GLU A 224 56.25 24.45 47.65
CA GLU A 224 54.92 23.93 47.33
C GLU A 224 55.00 22.84 46.25
N LEU A 225 55.88 22.99 45.25
CA LEU A 225 56.15 21.92 44.28
C LEU A 225 56.71 20.66 44.94
N ALA A 226 57.65 20.81 45.87
CA ALA A 226 58.25 19.68 46.57
C ALA A 226 57.23 18.90 47.44
N GLN A 227 56.19 19.58 47.93
CA GLN A 227 55.07 18.94 48.64
C GLN A 227 54.06 18.29 47.69
N LYS A 228 53.77 18.96 46.56
CA LYS A 228 52.73 18.54 45.62
C LYS A 228 53.15 17.37 44.73
N TYR A 229 54.41 17.32 44.33
CA TYR A 229 54.93 16.31 43.40
C TYR A 229 55.82 15.31 44.15
N PRO A 230 55.70 14.00 43.87
CA PRO A 230 56.51 12.98 44.54
C PRO A 230 58.01 13.14 44.24
N GLU A 231 58.86 12.48 45.05
CA GLU A 231 60.29 12.31 44.74
C GLU A 231 60.48 11.76 43.32
N GLY A 232 61.47 12.30 42.60
CA GLY A 232 61.76 11.94 41.22
C GLY A 232 61.40 13.05 40.23
N ILE A 233 61.05 12.64 39.01
CA ILE A 233 60.81 13.54 37.89
C ILE A 233 59.34 13.45 37.47
N THR A 234 58.62 14.56 37.56
CA THR A 234 57.28 14.68 36.98
C THR A 234 57.33 15.53 35.72
N THR A 235 56.77 15.02 34.62
CA THR A 235 56.63 15.78 33.37
C THR A 235 55.16 16.13 33.13
N GLU A 236 54.90 17.41 32.85
CA GLU A 236 53.61 17.91 32.43
C GLU A 236 53.76 18.60 31.07
N ASN A 237 52.76 18.45 30.20
CA ASN A 237 52.71 19.17 28.92
C ASN A 237 51.50 20.09 28.92
N HIS A 238 51.72 21.36 28.59
CA HIS A 238 50.67 22.37 28.49
C HIS A 238 50.72 22.98 27.09
N THR A 239 49.58 23.06 26.41
CA THR A 239 49.49 23.61 25.05
C THR A 239 48.40 24.67 25.01
N GLY A 240 48.66 25.79 24.33
CA GLY A 240 47.71 26.89 24.23
C GLY A 240 48.41 28.18 23.86
N GLN A 241 47.64 29.20 23.46
CA GLN A 241 48.16 30.54 23.10
C GLN A 241 49.33 30.52 22.09
N GLY A 242 49.34 29.57 21.13
CA GLY A 242 50.42 29.47 20.13
C GLY A 242 51.77 29.01 20.70
N LYS A 243 51.78 28.26 21.81
CA LYS A 243 52.97 27.64 22.38
C LYS A 243 52.66 26.29 23.03
N THR A 244 53.70 25.48 23.19
CA THR A 244 53.71 24.25 23.99
C THR A 244 54.77 24.40 25.06
N ILE A 245 54.43 24.09 26.31
CA ILE A 245 55.34 24.09 27.46
C ILE A 245 55.46 22.67 27.98
N LYS A 246 56.65 22.07 27.84
CA LYS A 246 57.02 20.87 28.59
C LYS A 246 57.62 21.32 29.92
N ARG A 247 56.87 21.12 31.00
CA ARG A 247 57.26 21.46 32.37
C ARG A 247 57.75 20.21 33.07
N ILE A 248 58.94 20.27 33.64
CA ILE A 248 59.56 19.17 34.37
C ILE A 248 59.80 19.61 35.81
N ILE A 249 59.20 18.92 36.76
CA ILE A 249 59.45 19.10 38.19
C ILE A 249 60.44 18.01 38.62
N VAL A 250 61.62 18.41 39.08
CA VAL A 250 62.63 17.51 39.64
C VAL A 250 62.61 17.70 41.15
N ASN A 251 62.04 16.74 41.89
CA ASN A 251 62.00 16.75 43.35
C ASN A 251 62.99 15.73 43.90
N ARG A 252 64.01 16.19 44.62
CA ARG A 252 65.05 15.32 45.20
C ARG A 252 65.29 15.71 46.65
N ASN A 253 65.13 14.77 47.56
CA ASN A 253 65.21 14.96 49.00
C ASN A 253 64.35 16.13 49.52
N GLY A 254 63.13 16.26 49.00
CA GLY A 254 62.20 17.35 49.35
C GLY A 254 62.59 18.74 48.81
N ILE A 255 63.52 18.81 47.86
CA ILE A 255 63.91 20.04 47.17
C ILE A 255 63.47 19.93 45.72
N ALA A 256 62.49 20.75 45.33
CA ALA A 256 62.02 20.80 43.94
C ALA A 256 62.71 21.90 43.12
N ASN A 257 63.01 21.59 41.87
CA ASN A 257 63.33 22.55 40.82
C ASN A 257 62.30 22.43 39.69
N GLU A 258 61.89 23.56 39.13
CA GLU A 258 61.07 23.60 37.92
C GLU A 258 61.96 23.86 36.70
N PHE A 259 61.77 23.06 35.66
CA PHE A 259 62.33 23.28 34.34
C PHE A 259 61.20 23.44 33.32
N ARG A 260 61.37 24.35 32.36
CA ARG A 260 60.41 24.55 31.26
C ARG A 260 61.12 24.58 29.92
N GLU A 261 60.70 23.72 29.00
CA GLU A 261 60.98 23.84 27.56
C GLU A 261 59.75 24.46 26.91
N VAL A 262 59.89 25.69 26.39
CA VAL A 262 58.81 26.47 25.78
C VAL A 262 59.04 26.52 24.28
N LYS A 263 58.15 25.88 23.52
CA LYS A 263 58.14 25.90 22.05
C LYS A 263 57.03 26.80 21.55
N HIS A 264 57.37 27.83 20.81
CA HIS A 264 56.39 28.71 20.18
C HIS A 264 56.03 28.23 18.77
N SER A 265 54.80 28.51 18.34
CA SER A 265 54.32 28.20 16.99
C SER A 265 55.12 28.90 15.88
N TRP A 266 55.78 30.03 16.18
CA TRP A 266 56.67 30.72 15.24
C TRP A 266 58.08 30.13 15.15
N GLY A 267 58.36 29.04 15.89
CA GLY A 267 59.58 28.24 15.76
C GLY A 267 60.62 28.42 16.87
N GLY A 268 60.46 29.41 17.76
CA GLY A 268 61.36 29.62 18.89
C GLY A 268 61.25 28.53 19.95
N ILE A 269 62.39 28.08 20.47
CA ILE A 269 62.48 27.13 21.58
C ILE A 269 63.35 27.73 22.67
N TYR A 270 62.81 27.81 23.89
CA TYR A 270 63.49 28.39 25.04
C TYR A 270 63.48 27.42 26.21
N TYR A 271 64.52 27.47 27.04
CA TYR A 271 64.67 26.60 28.21
C TYR A 271 64.83 27.45 29.46
N PHE A 272 64.15 27.07 30.53
CA PHE A 272 64.18 27.77 31.80
C PHE A 272 64.41 26.80 32.95
N LYS A 273 65.11 27.26 33.98
CA LYS A 273 65.20 26.65 35.31
C LYS A 273 64.79 27.68 36.35
N ASN A 274 63.75 27.38 37.13
CA ASN A 274 63.21 28.24 38.17
C ASN A 274 62.99 29.70 37.69
N GLY A 275 62.47 29.86 36.47
CA GLY A 275 62.22 31.15 35.84
C GLY A 275 63.42 31.81 35.14
N GLN A 276 64.63 31.31 35.32
CA GLN A 276 65.83 31.83 34.66
C GLN A 276 66.11 31.08 33.36
N SER A 277 66.44 31.82 32.30
CA SER A 277 66.81 31.23 31.01
C SER A 277 68.10 30.41 31.14
N ILE A 278 68.11 29.21 30.55
CA ILE A 278 69.26 28.31 30.51
C ILE A 278 69.46 27.79 29.09
N VAL A 279 70.65 27.21 28.83
CA VAL A 279 70.92 26.55 27.56
C VAL A 279 70.31 25.14 27.51
N GLN A 280 70.01 24.67 26.30
CA GLN A 280 69.43 23.35 26.04
C GLN A 280 70.19 22.20 26.73
N SER A 281 71.53 22.24 26.68
CA SER A 281 72.38 21.20 27.26
C SER A 281 72.21 21.08 28.77
N SER A 282 72.13 22.20 29.49
CA SER A 282 71.86 22.23 30.93
C SER A 282 70.49 21.66 31.26
N PHE A 283 69.47 22.05 30.48
CA PHE A 283 68.11 21.53 30.67
C PHE A 283 68.08 20.00 30.60
N TYR A 284 68.62 19.41 29.54
CA TYR A 284 68.61 17.95 29.37
C TYR A 284 69.59 17.22 30.30
N LEU A 285 70.62 17.88 30.83
CA LEU A 285 71.51 17.28 31.82
C LEU A 285 70.83 17.16 33.18
N GLU A 286 70.12 18.21 33.60
CA GLU A 286 69.53 18.32 34.94
C GLU A 286 68.15 17.67 35.06
N THR A 287 67.49 17.40 33.93
CA THR A 287 66.18 16.75 33.86
C THR A 287 66.24 15.26 33.49
N LYS A 288 67.45 14.67 33.44
CA LYS A 288 67.63 13.23 33.30
C LYS A 288 67.34 12.50 34.62
N GLU A 289 66.66 11.36 34.49
CA GLU A 289 66.49 10.39 35.59
C GLU A 289 67.83 9.97 36.17
#